data_AF-A0A7W0QMB3-F1
#
_entry.id   AF-A0A7W0QMB3-F1
#
_cell.length_a   1.000
_cell.length_b   1.000
_cell.length_c   1.000
_cell.angle_alpha   90.00
_cell.angle_beta   90.00
_cell.angle_gamma   90.00
#
_symmetry.space_group_name_H-M   'P 1'
#
loop_
_entity.id
_entity.type
_entity.pdbx_description
1 polymer ?
#
loop_
_entity_poly.entity_id
_entity_poly.type
_entity_poly.pdbx_seq_one_letter_code
_entity_poly.pdbx_strand_id
1 'polypeptide(L)' 'MNREVAAALFLSERTVEGHLSRVFAKLEVRSRTELARVVATRSEQGIESSNTGDSPVSGTCSAP' A
#
# COMPACT_ATOMS: atom_id res chain seq x y z
N MET A 1 -0.03 -13.49 -16.66
CA MET A 1 -0.01 -12.72 -15.39
C MET A 1 0.34 -13.54 -14.15
N ASN A 2 -0.48 -14.50 -13.65
CA ASN A 2 -0.13 -15.25 -12.43
C ASN A 2 1.19 -16.01 -12.57
N ARG A 3 1.44 -16.61 -13.74
CA ARG A 3 2.72 -17.23 -14.12
C ARG A 3 3.92 -16.29 -14.07
N GLU A 4 3.76 -15.02 -14.47
CA GLU A 4 4.84 -14.02 -14.41
C GLU A 4 5.15 -13.60 -12.97
N VAL A 5 4.11 -13.41 -12.15
CA VAL A 5 4.26 -13.09 -10.71
C VAL A 5 4.90 -14.27 -9.97
N ALA A 6 4.48 -15.49 -10.29
CA ALA A 6 5.06 -16.72 -9.80
C ALA A 6 6.56 -16.82 -10.17
N ALA A 7 6.92 -16.54 -11.42
CA ALA A 7 8.29 -16.53 -11.89
C ALA A 7 9.15 -15.44 -11.21
N ALA A 8 8.62 -14.23 -11.03
CA ALA A 8 9.33 -13.13 -10.39
C ALA A 8 9.57 -13.37 -8.88
N LEU A 9 8.68 -14.11 -8.22
CA LEU A 9 8.74 -14.40 -6.78
C LEU A 9 9.25 -15.82 -6.47
N PHE A 10 9.64 -16.60 -7.48
CA PHE A 10 10.04 -18.01 -7.37
C PHE A 10 8.98 -18.90 -6.66
N LEU A 11 7.70 -18.59 -6.87
CA LEU A 11 6.56 -19.32 -6.29
C LEU A 11 5.83 -20.14 -7.34
N SER A 12 5.02 -21.11 -6.92
CA SER A 12 4.11 -21.81 -7.82
C SER A 12 2.88 -20.97 -8.13
N GLU A 13 2.30 -21.11 -9.33
CA GLU A 13 1.04 -20.44 -9.71
C GLU A 13 -0.08 -20.77 -8.73
N ARG A 14 -0.16 -22.03 -8.29
CA ARG A 14 -1.12 -22.50 -7.29
C ARG A 14 -0.96 -21.80 -5.96
N THR A 15 0.28 -21.49 -5.57
CA THR A 15 0.58 -20.72 -4.37
C THR A 15 0.05 -19.29 -4.52
N VAL A 16 0.30 -18.63 -5.66
CA VAL A 16 -0.21 -17.28 -5.93
C VAL A 16 -1.75 -17.24 -5.89
N GLU A 17 -2.42 -18.22 -6.49
CA GLU A 17 -3.89 -18.34 -6.45
C GLU A 17 -4.44 -18.50 -5.03
N GLY A 18 -3.77 -19.32 -4.20
CA GLY A 18 -4.13 -19.50 -2.80
C GLY A 18 -3.97 -18.23 -1.96
N HIS A 19 -2.95 -17.43 -2.24
CA HIS A 19 -2.77 -16.11 -1.60
C HIS A 19 -3.85 -15.13 -2.06
N LEU A 20 -4.11 -15.04 -3.37
CA LEU A 20 -5.15 -14.15 -3.91
C LEU A 20 -6.54 -14.50 -3.37
N SER A 21 -6.88 -15.78 -3.27
CA SER A 21 -8.17 -16.22 -2.73
C SER A 21 -8.38 -15.77 -1.29
N ARG A 22 -7.34 -15.85 -0.44
CA ARG A 22 -7.39 -15.37 0.94
C ARG A 22 -7.51 -13.85 1.03
N VAL A 23 -6.74 -13.13 0.20
CA VAL A 23 -6.78 -11.66 0.15
C VAL A 23 -8.14 -11.17 -0.34
N PHE A 24 -8.69 -11.79 -1.38
CA PHE A 24 -10.01 -11.47 -1.92
C PHE A 24 -11.12 -11.75 -0.90
N ALA A 25 -11.07 -12.88 -0.20
CA ALA A 25 -12.03 -13.18 0.86
C ALA A 25 -11.96 -12.15 2.00
N LYS A 26 -10.76 -11.73 2.41
CA LYS A 26 -10.57 -10.75 3.49
C LYS A 26 -11.04 -9.34 3.11
N LEU A 27 -10.97 -9.00 1.83
CA LEU A 27 -11.36 -7.69 1.31
C LEU A 27 -12.78 -7.73 0.70
N GLU A 28 -13.46 -8.87 0.76
CA GLU A 28 -14.79 -9.14 0.18
C GLU A 28 -14.92 -8.79 -1.32
N VAL A 29 -13.80 -8.77 -2.05
CA VAL A 29 -13.76 -8.46 -3.48
C VAL A 29 -13.86 -9.73 -4.33
N ARG A 30 -14.56 -9.64 -5.47
CA ARG A 30 -14.81 -10.77 -6.37
C ARG A 30 -13.84 -10.81 -7.55
N SER A 31 -13.09 -9.73 -7.79
CA SER A 31 -12.17 -9.63 -8.93
C SER A 31 -10.92 -8.81 -8.65
N ARG A 32 -9.89 -9.04 -9.47
CA ARG A 32 -8.64 -8.28 -9.42
C ARG A 32 -8.84 -6.78 -9.77
N THR A 33 -9.77 -6.47 -10.67
CA THR A 33 -10.11 -5.08 -11.03
C THR A 33 -10.81 -4.37 -9.88
N GLU A 34 -11.70 -5.07 -9.18
CA GLU A 34 -12.34 -4.56 -7.97
C GLU A 34 -11.32 -4.35 -6.85
N LEU A 35 -10.39 -5.31 -6.65
CA LEU A 35 -9.25 -5.12 -5.74
C LEU A 35 -8.45 -3.86 -6.12
N ALA A 36 -8.11 -3.67 -7.40
CA ALA A 36 -7.35 -2.50 -7.84
C ALA A 36 -8.07 -1.18 -7.53
N ARG A 37 -9.41 -1.14 -7.67
CA ARG A 37 -10.22 0.01 -7.28
C ARG A 37 -10.17 0.25 -5.76
N VAL A 38 -10.35 -0.79 -4.96
CA VAL A 38 -10.30 -0.70 -3.49
C VAL A 38 -8.91 -0.23 -3.01
N VAL A 39 -7.85 -0.77 -3.61
CA VAL A 39 -6.47 -0.37 -3.30
C VAL A 39 -6.24 1.08 -3.73
N ALA A 40 -6.65 1.49 -4.92
CA ALA A 40 -6.53 2.87 -5.40
C ALA A 40 -7.21 3.86 -4.45
N THR A 41 -8.44 3.58 -4.02
CA THR A 41 -9.16 4.41 -3.04
C THR A 41 -8.50 4.47 -1.66
N ARG A 42 -7.79 3.41 -1.25
CA ARG A 42 -7.10 3.34 0.05
C ARG A 42 -5.71 3.96 0.01
N SER A 43 -5.00 3.91 -1.12
CA SER A 43 -3.70 4.56 -1.28
C SER A 43 -3.80 6.08 -1.16
N GLU A 44 -4.94 6.66 -1.53
CA GLU A 44 -5.23 8.10 -1.32
C GLU A 44 -5.43 8.45 0.16
N GLN A 45 -5.81 7.46 1.00
CA GLN A 45 -6.04 7.64 2.45
C GLN A 45 -4.81 7.34 3.30
N GLY A 46 -3.67 6.99 2.69
CA GLY A 46 -2.56 6.31 3.34
C GLY A 46 -1.20 6.99 3.22
N ILE A 47 -1.13 8.31 3.13
CA ILE A 47 0.08 9.12 3.43
C ILE A 47 -0.36 10.39 4.18
N GLU A 48 -1.21 10.25 5.21
CA GLU A 48 -1.33 11.27 6.25
C GLU A 48 -0.72 10.67 7.53
N SER A 49 0.59 10.40 7.45
CA SER A 49 1.38 10.37 8.67
C SER A 49 1.53 11.81 9.08
N SER A 50 0.85 12.17 10.16
CA SER A 50 1.10 13.38 10.93
C SER A 50 2.54 13.40 11.44
N ASN A 51 3.49 13.81 10.61
CA ASN A 51 4.69 14.48 11.09
C ASN A 51 4.32 15.95 11.38
N THR A 52 3.54 16.14 12.45
CA THR A 52 3.55 17.37 13.24
C THR A 52 4.96 17.51 13.79
N GLY A 53 5.80 18.16 13.00
CA GLY A 53 7.14 18.61 13.33
C GLY A 53 7.40 19.98 12.70
N ASP A 54 6.35 20.79 12.56
CA ASP A 54 6.49 22.23 12.37
C ASP A 54 6.92 22.80 13.72
N SER A 55 8.21 22.64 14.04
CA SER A 55 8.85 23.47 15.05
C SER A 55 9.19 24.77 14.35
N PRO A 56 8.54 25.91 14.67
CA PRO A 56 8.98 27.18 14.15
C PRO A 56 10.40 27.42 14.67
N VAL A 57 11.34 27.58 13.74
CA VAL A 57 12.64 28.16 14.04
C VAL A 57 12.41 29.62 14.42
N SER A 58 11.99 29.85 15.66
CA SER A 58 12.04 31.18 16.26
C SER A 58 13.50 31.54 16.43
N GLY A 59 14.04 32.15 15.39
CA GLY A 59 15.24 32.96 15.51
C GLY A 59 15.03 33.98 16.60
N THR A 60 16.03 34.10 17.47
CA THR A 60 16.33 35.39 18.05
C THR A 60 17.80 35.63 17.80
N CYS A 61 18.05 36.51 16.85
CA CYS A 61 19.20 37.40 16.92
C CYS A 61 19.36 37.90 18.35
N SER A 62 20.59 37.99 18.83
CA SER A 62 21.06 39.20 19.48
C SER A 62 22.58 39.21 19.49
N ALA A 63 23.13 40.06 18.63
CA ALA A 63 24.46 40.66 18.78
C ALA A 63 24.39 41.70 19.94
N PRO A 64 25.46 42.42 20.33
CA PRO A 64 26.79 42.58 19.72
C PRO A 64 27.88 41.64 20.23
#